data_AF-A0AAU5D300-F1
#
_entry.id   AF-A0AAU5D300-F1
#
_cell.length_a   1.000
_cell.length_b   1.000
_cell.length_c   1.000
_cell.angle_alpha   90.00
_cell.angle_beta   90.00
_cell.angle_gamma   90.00
#
_symmetry.space_group_name_H-M   'P 1'
#
loop_
_entity.id
_entity.type
_entity.pdbx_description
1 polymer ?
#
loop_
_entity_poly.entity_id
_entity_poly.type
_entity_poly.pdbx_seq_one_letter_code
_entity_poly.pdbx_strand_id
1 'polypeptide(L)'
;MPPPPSAASRDEPHIRESVVGAFAVPETAAGPVVAGSAAEAALPEGVVADPGVQGIAADPGVQGIAADPGVRSAVAEPAVREPVAAGSAAPGPGRTERVVRERGDACPGALRLHAADDGFLARVRIPAGLLDARQARLLALAADRFGDGRLDLTSRGNVQLRGLADGCGSELAALLDGAGLLPAPGHERVRNIVATPLSAPGDRLRPAVRPWALELDRLLCANARVTALSGRFLFAFDDGRGDVAALGPDVTVLGRPGRRALVRLGPAADAVEVAGTDAPRAALLAAEYFLDAADAAGTRAWRVRELPAEHALDAGEFAGRLAAAGMAAERVAEVAWPYAAPPLPGFAGAGAGAGAGEGVGAGADAGTGVASGSAGAGGPLCVLVPLGRLTSGQLRALADAAVRRGSAELLMTPWRSVVLHAGPGSGRESGPASAPAFATGSGPGSGRGPASGSGPRPGRPGDDAAVADGLARAGLVVAAGSAWQSVTACTGQPGCAKSLADVRADAAAVAEAARGPLPVHWSGCERRCGHPQGTAWVDVVATAAGYALSVHGRERPAVGRDGLAAALADARHTDDFRSSAESESDAVQK
;
A
#
# COMPACT_ATOMS: atom_id res chain seq x y z
N MET A 1 -55.50 48.58 -19.77
CA MET A 1 -55.18 49.28 -21.03
C MET A 1 -54.62 48.25 -22.00
N PRO A 2 -55.07 48.22 -23.26
CA PRO A 2 -54.97 47.08 -24.18
C PRO A 2 -53.64 47.06 -25.00
N PRO A 3 -53.32 45.94 -25.69
CA PRO A 3 -52.29 45.83 -26.74
C PRO A 3 -52.85 46.37 -28.09
N PRO A 4 -52.12 46.54 -29.23
CA PRO A 4 -51.62 45.45 -30.12
C PRO A 4 -50.44 45.90 -31.08
N PRO A 5 -50.01 45.18 -32.15
CA PRO A 5 -50.63 44.01 -32.76
C PRO A 5 -49.80 42.79 -33.15
N SER A 6 -50.54 41.68 -33.11
CA SER A 6 -50.44 40.44 -33.86
C SER A 6 -50.89 40.59 -35.32
N ALA A 7 -50.32 39.80 -36.23
CA ALA A 7 -51.01 39.04 -37.29
C ALA A 7 -49.93 38.16 -37.97
N ALA A 8 -49.95 36.83 -37.99
CA ALA A 8 -50.99 35.83 -38.32
C ALA A 8 -51.29 35.68 -39.82
N SER A 9 -51.40 34.40 -40.20
CA SER A 9 -52.01 33.81 -41.41
C SER A 9 -51.04 33.48 -42.56
N ARG A 10 -50.85 32.20 -42.91
CA ARG A 10 -51.69 31.27 -43.73
C ARG A 10 -50.99 31.12 -45.10
N ASP A 11 -50.92 30.03 -45.85
CA ASP A 11 -51.52 28.69 -45.87
C ASP A 11 -50.59 27.79 -46.74
N GLU A 12 -50.68 26.48 -46.47
CA GLU A 12 -50.41 25.23 -47.24
C GLU A 12 -50.46 25.24 -48.81
N PRO A 13 -50.32 24.11 -49.56
CA PRO A 13 -49.68 22.78 -49.34
C PRO A 13 -48.89 22.25 -50.58
N HIS A 14 -48.23 21.08 -50.45
CA HIS A 14 -48.29 19.89 -51.36
C HIS A 14 -47.05 18.97 -51.21
N ILE A 15 -47.21 17.73 -50.69
CA ILE A 15 -47.15 16.40 -51.40
C ILE A 15 -45.71 16.01 -51.83
N ARG A 16 -45.07 14.86 -51.50
CA ARG A 16 -45.50 13.50 -51.09
C ARG A 16 -44.27 12.65 -50.65
N GLU A 17 -44.58 11.56 -49.92
CA GLU A 17 -43.96 10.20 -49.94
C GLU A 17 -42.47 10.03 -49.60
N SER A 18 -42.14 9.49 -48.41
CA SER A 18 -42.04 8.06 -48.04
C SER A 18 -40.76 7.37 -48.55
N VAL A 19 -39.97 6.85 -47.60
CA VAL A 19 -39.45 5.48 -47.50
C VAL A 19 -38.34 5.44 -46.44
N VAL A 20 -38.59 4.59 -45.44
CA VAL A 20 -37.64 4.12 -44.43
C VAL A 20 -36.64 3.19 -45.11
N GLY A 21 -35.35 3.52 -45.05
CA GLY A 21 -34.27 2.74 -45.65
C GLY A 21 -33.20 2.40 -44.63
N ALA A 22 -33.30 1.21 -44.04
CA ALA A 22 -32.25 0.56 -43.26
C ALA A 22 -31.14 0.02 -44.19
N PHE A 23 -29.87 0.18 -43.78
CA PHE A 23 -28.73 -0.60 -44.27
C PHE A 23 -27.81 -0.86 -43.05
N ALA A 24 -27.81 -2.07 -42.48
CA ALA A 24 -27.22 -3.32 -42.93
C ALA A 24 -25.76 -3.49 -42.46
N VAL A 25 -25.63 -4.26 -41.37
CA VAL A 25 -24.44 -4.99 -40.92
C VAL A 25 -24.29 -6.24 -41.80
N PRO A 26 -23.08 -6.67 -42.21
CA PRO A 26 -22.93 -7.98 -42.82
C PRO A 26 -22.69 -9.06 -41.76
N GLU A 27 -23.67 -9.95 -41.59
CA GLU A 27 -23.45 -11.34 -41.18
C GLU A 27 -23.27 -12.23 -42.43
N THR A 28 -22.34 -13.18 -42.38
CA THR A 28 -22.39 -14.37 -43.24
C THR A 28 -22.19 -15.63 -42.42
N ALA A 29 -23.26 -16.43 -42.44
CA ALA A 29 -23.34 -17.89 -42.44
C ALA A 29 -22.99 -18.66 -41.16
N ALA A 30 -24.05 -19.05 -40.44
CA ALA A 30 -24.08 -20.20 -39.55
C ALA A 30 -24.68 -21.42 -40.26
N GLY A 31 -24.18 -22.60 -39.88
CA GLY A 31 -24.89 -23.88 -39.95
C GLY A 31 -23.96 -25.09 -39.73
N PRO A 32 -24.40 -26.20 -39.11
CA PRO A 32 -25.51 -26.38 -38.17
C PRO A 32 -25.06 -26.85 -36.77
N VAL A 33 -25.95 -26.65 -35.80
CA VAL A 33 -25.83 -27.09 -34.41
C VAL A 33 -26.22 -28.56 -34.28
N VAL A 34 -25.37 -29.36 -33.64
CA VAL A 34 -25.75 -30.66 -33.06
C VAL A 34 -25.55 -30.58 -31.55
N ALA A 35 -26.63 -30.85 -30.82
CA ALA A 35 -26.66 -30.87 -29.36
C ALA A 35 -25.81 -32.03 -28.80
N GLY A 36 -24.95 -31.73 -27.83
CA GLY A 36 -24.13 -32.70 -27.11
C GLY A 36 -23.90 -32.24 -25.67
N SER A 37 -24.60 -32.92 -24.77
CA SER A 37 -24.54 -32.93 -23.30
C SER A 37 -23.21 -32.51 -22.66
N ALA A 38 -23.34 -31.75 -21.55
CA ALA A 38 -22.31 -31.53 -20.55
C ALA A 38 -21.67 -32.85 -20.09
N ALA A 39 -20.34 -32.85 -20.02
CA ALA A 39 -19.54 -33.83 -19.31
C ALA A 39 -18.54 -33.08 -18.45
N GLU A 40 -18.66 -33.26 -17.13
CA GLU A 40 -17.63 -32.99 -16.13
C GLU A 40 -16.31 -33.62 -16.58
N ALA A 41 -15.23 -32.83 -16.56
CA ALA A 41 -13.87 -33.34 -16.72
C ALA A 41 -13.10 -33.09 -15.42
N ALA A 42 -12.82 -34.22 -14.77
CA ALA A 42 -12.21 -34.37 -13.47
C ALA A 42 -10.76 -33.86 -13.38
N LEU A 43 -10.37 -33.45 -12.17
CA LEU A 43 -8.99 -33.35 -11.72
C LEU A 43 -8.31 -34.74 -11.83
N PRO A 44 -7.07 -34.86 -12.31
CA PRO A 44 -6.31 -36.09 -12.14
C PRO A 44 -5.73 -36.15 -10.72
N GLU A 45 -6.32 -36.99 -9.88
CA GLU A 45 -5.63 -37.62 -8.75
C GLU A 45 -4.74 -38.76 -9.27
N GLY A 46 -3.52 -38.85 -8.77
CA GLY A 46 -2.56 -39.90 -9.12
C GLY A 46 -1.23 -39.73 -8.40
N VAL A 47 -1.27 -39.75 -7.07
CA VAL A 47 -0.08 -39.93 -6.22
C VAL A 47 0.36 -41.39 -6.31
N VAL A 48 1.61 -41.62 -6.68
CA VAL A 48 2.40 -42.73 -6.14
C VAL A 48 3.64 -42.13 -5.50
N ALA A 49 3.77 -42.35 -4.20
CA ALA A 49 4.93 -42.00 -3.40
C ALA A 49 6.03 -43.05 -3.58
N ASP A 50 7.29 -42.62 -3.58
CA ASP A 50 8.38 -43.41 -3.00
C ASP A 50 9.43 -42.46 -2.37
N PRO A 51 10.05 -42.84 -1.23
CA PRO A 51 10.76 -41.93 -0.34
C PRO A 51 12.27 -41.92 -0.60
N GLY A 52 12.91 -40.84 -0.14
CA GLY A 52 14.32 -40.87 0.24
C GLY A 52 15.27 -40.25 -0.79
N VAL A 53 15.74 -39.05 -0.50
CA VAL A 53 17.10 -38.65 -0.85
C VAL A 53 17.72 -37.96 0.37
N GLN A 54 18.55 -38.74 1.07
CA GLN A 54 19.61 -38.26 1.94
C GLN A 54 20.67 -37.56 1.08
N GLY A 55 21.32 -36.54 1.65
CA GLY A 55 22.20 -35.64 0.93
C GLY A 55 23.42 -36.31 0.29
N ILE A 56 23.92 -35.68 -0.77
CA ILE A 56 25.29 -35.85 -1.28
C ILE A 56 25.81 -34.47 -1.70
N ALA A 57 27.08 -34.30 -1.40
CA ALA A 57 27.92 -33.13 -1.45
C ALA A 57 28.13 -32.50 -2.84
N ALA A 58 28.76 -31.34 -2.80
CA ALA A 58 29.32 -30.59 -3.92
C ALA A 58 30.22 -31.43 -4.84
N ASP A 59 30.21 -31.07 -6.13
CA ASP A 59 31.41 -31.18 -6.97
C ASP A 59 31.42 -30.01 -8.00
N PRO A 60 32.60 -29.43 -8.32
CA PRO A 60 32.76 -28.32 -9.22
C PRO A 60 33.07 -28.79 -10.66
N GLY A 61 32.74 -27.95 -11.64
CA GLY A 61 33.32 -28.05 -12.98
C GLY A 61 32.31 -28.22 -14.09
N VAL A 62 32.04 -27.12 -14.81
CA VAL A 62 31.78 -27.19 -16.25
C VAL A 62 32.64 -26.13 -16.93
N GLN A 63 33.53 -26.63 -17.77
CA GLN A 63 34.46 -25.88 -18.61
C GLN A 63 33.76 -25.38 -19.89
N GLY A 64 34.22 -24.20 -20.30
CA GLY A 64 34.20 -23.56 -21.62
C GLY A 64 33.36 -24.15 -22.76
N ILE A 65 32.46 -23.31 -23.29
CA ILE A 65 32.04 -23.37 -24.69
C ILE A 65 32.60 -22.09 -25.37
N ALA A 66 33.45 -22.30 -26.37
CA ALA A 66 34.07 -21.27 -27.17
C ALA A 66 33.04 -20.56 -28.06
N ALA A 67 33.11 -19.23 -28.14
CA ALA A 67 32.33 -18.41 -29.06
C ALA A 67 33.12 -18.13 -30.35
N ASP A 68 32.43 -18.30 -31.48
CA ASP A 68 32.85 -18.05 -32.86
C ASP A 68 32.96 -16.53 -33.12
N PRO A 69 34.06 -15.99 -33.70
CA PRO A 69 34.26 -14.56 -33.87
C PRO A 69 33.77 -14.09 -35.25
N GLY A 70 32.63 -13.39 -35.32
CA GLY A 70 32.17 -12.97 -36.66
C GLY A 70 30.91 -12.12 -36.81
N VAL A 71 30.58 -11.20 -35.88
CA VAL A 71 29.60 -10.13 -36.20
C VAL A 71 30.04 -8.81 -35.57
N ARG A 72 30.47 -7.86 -36.41
CA ARG A 72 30.77 -6.48 -36.03
C ARG A 72 29.46 -5.69 -35.93
N SER A 73 29.09 -5.25 -34.73
CA SER A 73 28.08 -4.20 -34.55
C SER A 73 28.80 -2.90 -34.17
N ALA A 74 28.62 -1.87 -34.98
CA ALA A 74 29.19 -0.56 -34.80
C ALA A 74 28.55 0.13 -33.58
N VAL A 75 29.36 0.39 -32.56
CA VAL A 75 28.98 1.19 -31.40
C VAL A 75 29.22 2.66 -31.76
N ALA A 76 28.15 3.45 -31.82
CA ALA A 76 28.24 4.90 -31.86
C ALA A 76 28.53 5.42 -30.43
N GLU A 77 29.57 6.25 -30.29
CA GLU A 77 29.95 6.88 -29.02
C GLU A 77 28.83 7.80 -28.48
N PRO A 78 28.52 7.78 -27.18
CA PRO A 78 27.58 8.74 -26.62
C PRO A 78 28.29 10.06 -26.30
N ALA A 79 27.77 11.14 -26.90
CA ALA A 79 28.18 12.50 -26.63
C ALA A 79 27.97 12.87 -25.15
N VAL A 80 29.03 13.39 -24.53
CA VAL A 80 29.05 14.00 -23.19
C VAL A 80 28.03 15.16 -23.16
N ARG A 81 27.01 15.07 -22.29
CA ARG A 81 26.13 16.21 -21.97
C ARG A 81 26.59 16.82 -20.65
N GLU A 82 26.81 18.13 -20.68
CA GLU A 82 27.21 18.94 -19.54
C GLU A 82 26.21 18.90 -18.36
N PRO A 83 26.69 19.09 -17.11
CA PRO A 83 25.88 18.97 -15.91
C PRO A 83 24.88 20.12 -15.78
N VAL A 84 23.59 19.78 -15.69
CA VAL A 84 22.55 20.72 -15.27
C VAL A 84 22.63 20.89 -13.76
N ALA A 85 22.83 22.13 -13.32
CA ALA A 85 23.02 22.52 -11.94
C ALA A 85 21.95 21.96 -10.98
N ALA A 86 22.43 21.49 -9.84
CA ALA A 86 21.66 20.91 -8.75
C ALA A 86 20.79 21.97 -8.05
N GLY A 87 19.46 21.81 -8.13
CA GLY A 87 18.52 22.53 -7.27
C GLY A 87 18.26 21.73 -5.99
N SER A 88 18.99 22.05 -4.93
CA SER A 88 18.64 21.68 -3.56
C SER A 88 17.36 22.42 -3.14
N ALA A 89 16.34 21.71 -2.69
CA ALA A 89 15.13 22.32 -2.12
C ALA A 89 14.86 21.72 -0.75
N ALA A 90 15.39 22.39 0.28
CA ALA A 90 14.89 22.32 1.65
C ALA A 90 13.44 22.88 1.71
N PRO A 91 12.63 22.51 2.72
CA PRO A 91 11.24 22.94 2.82
C PRO A 91 11.17 24.40 3.27
N GLY A 92 10.91 25.32 2.34
CA GLY A 92 10.51 26.70 2.65
C GLY A 92 8.98 26.85 2.74
N PRO A 93 8.46 27.87 3.45
CA PRO A 93 7.03 28.13 3.52
C PRO A 93 6.54 28.69 2.17
N GLY A 94 5.37 28.22 1.71
CA GLY A 94 4.58 28.81 0.63
C GLY A 94 5.23 28.78 -0.76
N ARG A 95 5.12 27.64 -1.47
CA ARG A 95 5.45 27.59 -2.91
C ARG A 95 4.36 28.34 -3.69
N THR A 96 4.65 29.56 -4.13
CA THR A 96 3.79 30.39 -5.00
C THR A 96 3.91 30.03 -6.49
N GLU A 97 4.76 29.07 -6.83
CA GLU A 97 5.12 28.78 -8.22
C GLU A 97 4.32 27.61 -8.80
N ARG A 98 3.63 27.88 -9.91
CA ARG A 98 2.77 26.93 -10.64
C ARG A 98 3.56 25.70 -11.09
N VAL A 99 3.15 24.50 -10.66
CA VAL A 99 3.78 23.24 -11.11
C VAL A 99 3.31 22.92 -12.53
N VAL A 100 4.15 23.24 -13.53
CA VAL A 100 3.94 22.88 -14.93
C VAL A 100 4.73 21.60 -15.24
N ARG A 101 4.05 20.57 -15.77
CA ARG A 101 4.68 19.31 -16.20
C ARG A 101 4.42 19.05 -17.66
N GLU A 102 5.49 18.86 -18.43
CA GLU A 102 5.42 18.59 -19.87
C GLU A 102 5.07 17.12 -20.17
N ARG A 103 5.46 16.18 -19.30
CA ARG A 103 5.18 14.75 -19.46
C ARG A 103 3.97 14.30 -18.62
N GLY A 104 3.16 13.42 -19.20
CA GLY A 104 2.10 12.71 -18.49
C GLY A 104 2.63 11.82 -17.36
N ASP A 105 1.75 11.41 -16.45
CA ASP A 105 2.13 10.54 -15.35
C ASP A 105 2.62 9.18 -15.91
N ALA A 106 3.83 8.78 -15.52
CA ALA A 106 4.50 7.55 -15.93
C ALA A 106 4.47 6.47 -14.83
N CYS A 107 3.58 6.58 -13.84
CA CYS A 107 3.46 5.61 -12.77
C CYS A 107 3.18 4.20 -13.33
N PRO A 108 4.02 3.20 -13.03
CA PRO A 108 3.92 1.84 -13.57
C PRO A 108 2.64 1.16 -13.12
N GLY A 109 2.10 0.29 -13.99
CA GLY A 109 0.88 -0.47 -13.73
C GLY A 109 0.92 -1.93 -14.12
N ALA A 110 -0.18 -2.64 -13.84
CA ALA A 110 -0.30 -4.06 -14.16
C ALA A 110 -0.63 -4.27 -15.65
N LEU A 111 -1.34 -3.32 -16.27
CA LEU A 111 -1.65 -3.34 -17.72
C LEU A 111 -0.64 -2.55 -18.55
N ARG A 112 0.05 -1.59 -17.92
CA ARG A 112 1.11 -0.81 -18.56
C ARG A 112 2.40 -0.99 -17.78
N LEU A 113 3.15 -2.00 -18.20
CA LEU A 113 4.45 -2.31 -17.64
C LEU A 113 5.43 -1.14 -17.85
N HIS A 114 6.39 -1.01 -16.96
CA HIS A 114 7.44 -0.01 -17.05
C HIS A 114 8.79 -0.71 -17.20
N ALA A 115 9.59 -0.26 -18.16
CA ALA A 115 10.94 -0.77 -18.34
C ALA A 115 11.82 -0.35 -17.18
N ALA A 116 12.56 -1.30 -16.62
CA ALA A 116 13.65 -1.11 -15.69
C ALA A 116 14.83 -1.98 -16.10
N ASP A 117 15.95 -1.82 -15.40
CA ASP A 117 17.21 -2.48 -15.73
C ASP A 117 17.20 -3.99 -15.48
N ASP A 118 16.36 -4.44 -14.55
CA ASP A 118 16.13 -5.84 -14.29
C ASP A 118 15.09 -6.45 -15.25
N GLY A 119 14.51 -5.67 -16.16
CA GLY A 119 13.39 -6.07 -17.03
C GLY A 119 12.17 -5.19 -16.78
N PHE A 120 11.00 -5.63 -17.23
CA PHE A 120 9.77 -4.90 -16.97
C PHE A 120 9.36 -5.01 -15.49
N LEU A 121 8.60 -4.02 -15.02
CA LEU A 121 7.97 -4.07 -13.70
C LEU A 121 6.48 -3.76 -13.80
N ALA A 122 5.71 -4.48 -12.98
CA ALA A 122 4.28 -4.30 -12.79
C ALA A 122 3.99 -3.91 -11.34
N ARG A 123 3.06 -2.98 -11.13
CA ARG A 123 2.51 -2.71 -9.80
C ARG A 123 1.08 -3.17 -9.74
N VAL A 124 0.78 -3.97 -8.72
CA VAL A 124 -0.56 -4.49 -8.47
C VAL A 124 -1.22 -3.64 -7.40
N ARG A 125 -2.43 -3.16 -7.69
CA ARG A 125 -3.26 -2.39 -6.75
C ARG A 125 -3.94 -3.36 -5.80
N ILE A 126 -3.81 -3.08 -4.51
CA ILE A 126 -4.39 -3.86 -3.41
C ILE A 126 -5.12 -2.87 -2.50
N PRO A 127 -6.41 -2.64 -2.72
CA PRO A 127 -7.20 -1.70 -1.93
C PRO A 127 -7.14 -2.04 -0.44
N ALA A 128 -6.85 -1.05 0.40
CA ALA A 128 -6.65 -1.22 1.84
C ALA A 128 -5.53 -2.22 2.21
N GLY A 129 -4.67 -2.60 1.27
CA GLY A 129 -3.65 -3.63 1.45
C GLY A 129 -4.19 -5.05 1.63
N LEU A 130 -5.49 -5.28 1.42
CA LEU A 130 -6.13 -6.58 1.66
C LEU A 130 -5.93 -7.56 0.50
N LEU A 131 -5.31 -8.70 0.81
CA LEU A 131 -5.25 -9.88 -0.04
C LEU A 131 -5.89 -11.06 0.67
N ASP A 132 -6.56 -11.92 -0.07
CA ASP A 132 -6.85 -13.28 0.41
C ASP A 132 -5.67 -14.23 0.11
N ALA A 133 -5.68 -15.41 0.76
CA ALA A 133 -4.64 -16.42 0.60
C ALA A 133 -4.52 -16.97 -0.84
N ARG A 134 -5.62 -17.01 -1.61
CA ARG A 134 -5.60 -17.43 -3.03
C ARG A 134 -4.89 -16.38 -3.88
N GLN A 135 -5.24 -15.11 -3.72
CA GLN A 135 -4.60 -13.98 -4.39
C GLN A 135 -3.10 -13.93 -4.08
N ALA A 136 -2.71 -14.11 -2.82
CA ALA A 136 -1.30 -14.18 -2.42
C ALA A 136 -0.55 -15.33 -3.14
N ARG A 137 -1.15 -16.52 -3.24
CA ARG A 137 -0.57 -17.66 -3.97
C ARG A 137 -0.47 -17.40 -5.48
N LEU A 138 -1.47 -16.74 -6.08
CA LEU A 138 -1.45 -16.36 -7.49
C LEU A 138 -0.39 -15.29 -7.78
N LEU A 139 -0.18 -14.33 -6.87
CA LEU A 139 0.92 -13.38 -6.96
C LEU A 139 2.29 -14.05 -6.84
N ALA A 140 2.43 -15.05 -5.96
CA ALA A 140 3.64 -15.86 -5.87
C ALA A 140 3.91 -16.64 -7.18
N LEU A 141 2.87 -17.22 -7.77
CA LEU A 141 2.95 -17.87 -9.08
C LEU A 141 3.34 -16.88 -10.19
N ALA A 142 2.77 -15.68 -10.20
CA ALA A 142 3.09 -14.64 -11.17
C ALA A 142 4.56 -14.22 -11.07
N ALA A 143 5.09 -14.07 -9.84
CA ALA A 143 6.49 -13.76 -9.62
C ALA A 143 7.42 -14.86 -10.14
N ASP A 144 7.08 -16.13 -9.92
CA ASP A 144 7.88 -17.26 -10.39
C ASP A 144 7.81 -17.45 -11.92
N ARG A 145 6.63 -17.23 -12.51
CA ARG A 145 6.40 -17.49 -13.94
C ARG A 145 6.90 -16.38 -14.84
N PHE A 146 6.69 -15.12 -14.42
CA PHE A 146 6.91 -13.97 -15.30
C PHE A 146 8.08 -13.10 -14.87
N GLY A 147 8.47 -13.15 -13.59
CA GLY A 147 9.46 -12.23 -12.99
C GLY A 147 10.69 -12.93 -12.41
N ASP A 148 11.33 -12.29 -11.44
CA ASP A 148 12.54 -12.77 -10.76
C ASP A 148 12.26 -13.66 -9.53
N GLY A 149 11.04 -14.18 -9.38
CA GLY A 149 10.61 -14.97 -8.22
C GLY A 149 10.42 -14.13 -6.94
N ARG A 150 10.43 -12.80 -7.03
CA ARG A 150 10.27 -11.89 -5.88
C ARG A 150 9.16 -10.87 -6.07
N LEU A 151 8.70 -10.34 -4.94
CA LEU A 151 7.76 -9.23 -4.85
C LEU A 151 8.27 -8.17 -3.88
N ASP A 152 8.15 -6.90 -4.25
CA ASP A 152 8.42 -5.78 -3.34
C ASP A 152 7.12 -5.23 -2.76
N LEU A 153 7.03 -5.12 -1.44
CA LEU A 153 6.06 -4.30 -0.74
C LEU A 153 6.38 -2.82 -0.98
N THR A 154 5.34 -2.04 -1.21
CA THR A 154 5.45 -0.61 -1.46
C THR A 154 5.09 0.21 -0.22
N SER A 155 5.53 1.47 -0.19
CA SER A 155 5.19 2.43 0.88
C SER A 155 3.71 2.84 0.93
N ARG A 156 2.84 2.11 0.24
CA ARG A 156 1.39 2.37 0.14
C ARG A 156 0.55 1.09 0.27
N GLY A 157 1.11 0.01 0.82
CA GLY A 157 0.38 -1.23 1.03
C GLY A 157 0.06 -2.01 -0.25
N ASN A 158 0.70 -1.67 -1.38
CA ASN A 158 0.62 -2.41 -2.63
C ASN A 158 1.85 -3.31 -2.83
N VAL A 159 1.82 -4.18 -3.85
CA VAL A 159 2.96 -5.02 -4.28
C VAL A 159 3.46 -4.65 -5.66
N GLN A 160 4.72 -4.97 -5.92
CA GLN A 160 5.40 -4.77 -7.20
C GLN A 160 6.10 -6.06 -7.62
N LEU A 161 5.86 -6.47 -8.86
CA LEU A 161 6.57 -7.54 -9.56
C LEU A 161 7.67 -6.90 -10.41
N ARG A 162 8.84 -7.54 -10.45
CA ARG A 162 10.03 -7.09 -11.19
C ARG A 162 10.63 -8.25 -11.95
N GLY A 163 11.59 -7.94 -12.82
CA GLY A 163 12.22 -8.95 -13.64
C GLY A 163 11.31 -9.47 -14.75
N LEU A 164 10.26 -8.72 -15.12
CA LEU A 164 9.25 -9.22 -16.03
C LEU A 164 9.82 -9.34 -17.44
N ALA A 165 9.67 -10.51 -18.03
CA ALA A 165 10.12 -10.78 -19.38
C ALA A 165 9.34 -9.97 -20.44
N ASP A 166 9.99 -9.68 -21.56
CA ASP A 166 9.36 -9.03 -22.70
C ASP A 166 8.16 -9.85 -23.20
N GLY A 167 7.05 -9.18 -23.52
CA GLY A 167 5.85 -9.83 -24.06
C GLY A 167 4.96 -10.54 -23.04
N CYS A 168 5.34 -10.67 -21.76
CA CYS A 168 4.54 -11.38 -20.76
C CYS A 168 3.30 -10.62 -20.28
N GLY A 169 3.13 -9.36 -20.69
CA GLY A 169 2.14 -8.44 -20.13
C GLY A 169 0.69 -8.90 -20.26
N SER A 170 0.32 -9.53 -21.39
CA SER A 170 -1.05 -10.03 -21.60
C SER A 170 -1.38 -11.22 -20.70
N GLU A 171 -0.45 -12.18 -20.57
CA GLU A 171 -0.63 -13.34 -19.70
C GLU A 171 -0.65 -12.95 -18.22
N LEU A 172 0.22 -12.02 -17.82
CA LEU A 172 0.21 -11.45 -16.47
C LEU A 172 -1.12 -10.74 -16.19
N ALA A 173 -1.59 -9.92 -17.12
CA ALA A 173 -2.88 -9.23 -16.99
C ALA A 173 -4.03 -10.24 -16.84
N ALA A 174 -4.08 -11.28 -17.66
CA ALA A 174 -5.12 -12.31 -17.58
C ALA A 174 -5.10 -13.07 -16.23
N LEU A 175 -3.91 -13.38 -15.71
CA LEU A 175 -3.77 -14.01 -14.40
C LEU A 175 -4.23 -13.10 -13.27
N LEU A 176 -3.87 -11.81 -13.31
CA LEU A 176 -4.30 -10.83 -12.30
C LEU A 176 -5.81 -10.56 -12.38
N ASP A 177 -6.39 -10.53 -13.58
CA ASP A 177 -7.83 -10.38 -13.80
C ASP A 177 -8.61 -11.55 -13.18
N GLY A 178 -8.21 -12.79 -13.50
CA GLY A 178 -8.82 -13.99 -12.93
C GLY A 178 -8.62 -14.11 -11.41
N ALA A 179 -7.68 -13.37 -10.83
CA ALA A 179 -7.47 -13.25 -9.39
C ALA A 179 -8.31 -12.14 -8.73
N GLY A 180 -9.00 -11.30 -9.52
CA GLY A 180 -9.68 -10.10 -9.02
C GLY A 180 -8.70 -9.01 -8.56
N LEU A 181 -7.46 -9.01 -9.06
CA LEU A 181 -6.41 -8.05 -8.72
C LEU A 181 -6.29 -6.91 -9.75
N LEU A 182 -7.24 -6.84 -10.68
CA LEU A 182 -7.44 -5.73 -11.60
C LEU A 182 -8.82 -5.11 -11.32
N PRO A 183 -8.89 -3.87 -10.81
CA PRO A 183 -10.16 -3.24 -10.47
C PRO A 183 -10.98 -2.88 -11.72
N ALA A 184 -10.38 -2.09 -12.62
CA ALA A 184 -10.88 -1.74 -13.94
C ALA A 184 -9.72 -1.18 -14.78
N PRO A 185 -9.68 -1.39 -16.12
CA PRO A 185 -8.55 -0.95 -16.94
C PRO A 185 -8.21 0.54 -16.84
N GLY A 186 -9.22 1.41 -16.77
CA GLY A 186 -9.04 2.87 -16.65
C GLY A 186 -8.61 3.34 -15.25
N HIS A 187 -8.80 2.50 -14.23
CA HIS A 187 -8.61 2.86 -12.82
C HIS A 187 -7.43 2.14 -12.18
N GLU A 188 -6.73 1.29 -12.93
CA GLU A 188 -5.53 0.60 -12.45
C GLU A 188 -4.48 1.59 -11.90
N ARG A 189 -4.52 2.85 -12.36
CA ARG A 189 -3.67 3.96 -11.95
C ARG A 189 -4.13 4.75 -10.72
N VAL A 190 -5.41 4.66 -10.35
CA VAL A 190 -5.99 5.35 -9.19
C VAL A 190 -5.66 4.53 -7.93
N ARG A 191 -4.38 4.51 -7.56
CA ARG A 191 -3.78 3.31 -6.98
C ARG A 191 -3.87 3.10 -5.47
N ASN A 192 -4.06 4.12 -4.65
CA ASN A 192 -3.66 4.00 -3.25
C ASN A 192 -4.74 4.44 -2.29
N ILE A 193 -5.46 3.45 -1.78
CA ILE A 193 -6.31 3.57 -0.60
C ILE A 193 -5.59 2.76 0.49
N VAL A 194 -5.07 3.43 1.50
CA VAL A 194 -4.53 2.77 2.69
C VAL A 194 -5.56 2.81 3.81
N ALA A 195 -5.61 1.76 4.61
CA ALA A 195 -6.45 1.70 5.80
C ALA A 195 -5.61 1.20 6.98
N THR A 196 -5.95 1.62 8.21
CA THR A 196 -5.28 1.14 9.42
C THR A 196 -5.30 -0.40 9.47
N PRO A 197 -4.14 -1.09 9.41
CA PRO A 197 -4.10 -2.55 9.29
C PRO A 197 -4.58 -3.30 10.53
N LEU A 198 -4.49 -2.67 11.70
CA LEU A 198 -4.94 -3.23 12.97
C LEU A 198 -6.41 -2.90 13.29
N SER A 199 -7.14 -2.31 12.34
CA SER A 199 -8.56 -2.01 12.50
C SER A 199 -9.36 -3.32 12.57
N ALA A 200 -10.03 -3.54 13.69
CA ALA A 200 -10.80 -4.74 13.98
C ALA A 200 -12.30 -4.42 14.08
N PRO A 201 -13.18 -5.25 13.51
CA PRO A 201 -14.62 -5.15 13.76
C PRO A 201 -14.93 -5.28 15.26
N GLY A 202 -15.90 -4.50 15.75
CA GLY A 202 -16.37 -4.60 17.14
C GLY A 202 -15.55 -3.82 18.17
N ASP A 203 -14.47 -3.15 17.79
CA ASP A 203 -13.81 -2.18 18.66
C ASP A 203 -14.76 -1.01 18.94
N ARG A 204 -15.12 -0.82 20.22
CA ARG A 204 -16.07 0.22 20.65
C ARG A 204 -15.46 1.62 20.61
N LEU A 205 -14.13 1.72 20.68
CA LEU A 205 -13.40 2.99 20.70
C LEU A 205 -12.97 3.40 19.29
N ARG A 206 -12.76 2.44 18.40
CA ARG A 206 -12.20 2.67 17.05
C ARG A 206 -13.10 2.05 15.97
N PRO A 207 -13.68 2.85 15.06
CA PRO A 207 -14.49 2.32 13.98
C PRO A 207 -13.70 1.37 13.06
N ALA A 208 -14.38 0.35 12.53
CA ALA A 208 -13.81 -0.46 11.46
C ALA A 208 -13.78 0.33 10.15
N VAL A 209 -12.61 0.81 9.75
CA VAL A 209 -12.45 1.70 8.59
C VAL A 209 -12.14 0.97 7.28
N ARG A 210 -11.74 -0.31 7.36
CA ARG A 210 -11.46 -1.14 6.18
C ARG A 210 -12.69 -1.33 5.26
N PRO A 211 -13.90 -1.59 5.77
CA PRO A 211 -15.09 -1.60 4.91
C PRO A 211 -15.33 -0.29 4.15
N TRP A 212 -15.01 0.86 4.76
CA TRP A 212 -15.14 2.17 4.10
C TRP A 212 -14.12 2.34 2.97
N ALA A 213 -12.89 1.88 3.18
CA ALA A 213 -11.84 1.90 2.17
C ALA A 213 -12.19 1.02 0.95
N LEU A 214 -12.76 -0.17 1.18
CA LEU A 214 -13.22 -1.06 0.10
C LEU A 214 -14.44 -0.49 -0.63
N GLU A 215 -15.36 0.17 0.09
CA GLU A 215 -16.48 0.85 -0.56
C GLU A 215 -16.01 2.05 -1.40
N LEU A 216 -15.02 2.81 -0.94
CA LEU A 216 -14.39 3.85 -1.77
C LEU A 216 -13.80 3.26 -3.05
N ASP A 217 -13.11 2.11 -2.95
CA ASP A 217 -12.54 1.44 -4.11
C ASP A 217 -13.59 1.15 -5.20
N ARG A 218 -14.73 0.60 -4.76
CA ARG A 218 -15.90 0.33 -5.62
C ARG A 218 -16.44 1.61 -6.25
N LEU A 219 -16.58 2.68 -5.47
CA LEU A 219 -17.07 3.99 -5.93
C LEU A 219 -16.12 4.64 -6.95
N LEU A 220 -14.80 4.55 -6.72
CA LEU A 220 -13.80 5.07 -7.65
C LEU A 220 -13.87 4.35 -9.00
N CYS A 221 -13.98 3.01 -9.00
CA CYS A 221 -14.07 2.22 -10.23
C CYS A 221 -15.35 2.53 -11.03
N ALA A 222 -16.42 2.95 -10.37
CA ALA A 222 -17.67 3.36 -11.01
C ALA A 222 -17.65 4.80 -11.57
N ASN A 223 -16.58 5.57 -11.33
CA ASN A 223 -16.54 6.99 -11.66
C ASN A 223 -15.47 7.30 -12.71
N ALA A 224 -15.89 7.76 -13.89
CA ALA A 224 -14.96 8.08 -14.99
C ALA A 224 -14.09 9.31 -14.72
N ARG A 225 -14.57 10.31 -13.96
CA ARG A 225 -13.86 11.56 -13.68
C ARG A 225 -12.55 11.30 -12.96
N VAL A 226 -12.56 10.38 -12.00
CA VAL A 226 -11.37 10.07 -11.17
C VAL A 226 -10.30 9.25 -11.88
N THR A 227 -10.52 8.82 -13.13
CA THR A 227 -9.45 8.23 -13.98
C THR A 227 -8.32 9.22 -14.26
N ALA A 228 -8.59 10.53 -14.15
CA ALA A 228 -7.59 11.59 -14.28
C ALA A 228 -6.65 11.69 -13.07
N LEU A 229 -6.96 11.04 -11.94
CA LEU A 229 -6.08 11.07 -10.76
C LEU A 229 -4.74 10.40 -11.07
N SER A 230 -3.65 11.05 -10.65
CA SER A 230 -2.33 10.44 -10.72
C SER A 230 -2.24 9.26 -9.75
N GLY A 231 -1.41 8.26 -10.09
CA GLY A 231 -1.04 7.20 -9.15
C GLY A 231 -0.22 7.67 -7.95
N ARG A 232 0.04 8.98 -7.83
CA ARG A 232 0.57 9.60 -6.62
C ARG A 232 -0.51 10.05 -5.65
N PHE A 233 -1.75 10.27 -6.07
CA PHE A 233 -2.84 10.63 -5.18
C PHE A 233 -3.09 9.50 -4.17
N LEU A 234 -3.25 9.84 -2.89
CA LEU A 234 -3.33 8.89 -1.79
C LEU A 234 -4.55 9.19 -0.90
N PHE A 235 -5.39 8.18 -0.69
CA PHE A 235 -6.44 8.18 0.32
C PHE A 235 -5.96 7.39 1.54
N ALA A 236 -6.25 7.86 2.76
CA ALA A 236 -6.04 7.09 3.98
C ALA A 236 -7.31 7.03 4.83
N PHE A 237 -7.60 5.84 5.35
CA PHE A 237 -8.69 5.56 6.28
C PHE A 237 -8.09 5.13 7.62
N ASP A 238 -8.07 6.04 8.57
CA ASP A 238 -7.46 5.86 9.89
C ASP A 238 -8.55 5.60 10.93
N ASP A 239 -8.38 4.58 11.77
CA ASP A 239 -9.37 4.23 12.82
C ASP A 239 -9.24 5.09 14.11
N GLY A 240 -8.38 6.11 14.08
CA GLY A 240 -8.02 6.93 15.22
C GLY A 240 -6.65 6.61 15.80
N ARG A 241 -5.94 5.58 15.30
CA ARG A 241 -4.59 5.22 15.78
C ARG A 241 -3.55 6.21 15.29
N GLY A 242 -3.77 6.81 14.14
CA GLY A 242 -2.85 7.78 13.56
C GLY A 242 -1.69 7.18 12.78
N ASP A 243 -1.70 5.87 12.55
CA ASP A 243 -0.64 5.16 11.87
C ASP A 243 -0.62 5.50 10.37
N VAL A 244 -1.78 5.46 9.71
CA VAL A 244 -1.89 5.79 8.28
C VAL A 244 -2.09 7.27 8.03
N ALA A 245 -2.66 8.03 8.97
CA ALA A 245 -2.75 9.49 8.86
C ALA A 245 -1.36 10.17 8.74
N ALA A 246 -0.34 9.59 9.36
CA ALA A 246 1.05 10.06 9.32
C ALA A 246 1.71 9.97 7.93
N LEU A 247 1.10 9.24 6.98
CA LEU A 247 1.62 9.12 5.60
C LEU A 247 1.44 10.38 4.75
N GLY A 248 0.76 11.41 5.27
CA GLY A 248 0.45 12.64 4.54
C GLY A 248 -0.36 12.38 3.26
N PRO A 249 -1.52 11.70 3.35
CA PRO A 249 -2.41 11.47 2.21
C PRO A 249 -3.01 12.79 1.69
N ASP A 250 -3.55 12.75 0.47
CA ASP A 250 -4.30 13.87 -0.11
C ASP A 250 -5.73 13.94 0.45
N VAL A 251 -6.28 12.80 0.86
CA VAL A 251 -7.56 12.72 1.57
C VAL A 251 -7.37 11.79 2.77
N THR A 252 -7.53 12.34 3.98
CA THR A 252 -7.57 11.53 5.21
C THR A 252 -9.00 11.40 5.70
N VAL A 253 -9.47 10.18 5.93
CA VAL A 253 -10.70 9.86 6.65
C VAL A 253 -10.32 9.32 8.02
N LEU A 254 -10.71 10.01 9.09
CA LEU A 254 -10.46 9.60 10.48
C LEU A 254 -11.76 9.12 11.11
N GLY A 255 -11.83 7.84 11.46
CA GLY A 255 -12.95 7.27 12.20
C GLY A 255 -13.07 7.89 13.59
N ARG A 256 -14.29 8.25 13.98
CA ARG A 256 -14.64 8.77 15.30
C ARG A 256 -15.64 7.85 16.01
N PRO A 257 -15.62 7.82 17.36
CA PRO A 257 -16.70 7.19 18.12
C PRO A 257 -18.08 7.71 17.70
N GLY A 258 -19.12 6.90 17.87
CA GLY A 258 -20.48 7.30 17.50
C GLY A 258 -20.80 7.20 16.01
N ARG A 259 -20.04 6.40 15.23
CA ARG A 259 -20.24 6.18 13.79
C ARG A 259 -20.10 7.48 12.96
N ARG A 260 -19.15 8.33 13.32
CA ARG A 260 -18.79 9.53 12.56
C ARG A 260 -17.39 9.42 11.96
N ALA A 261 -17.08 10.30 11.03
CA ALA A 261 -15.75 10.41 10.45
C ALA A 261 -15.40 11.87 10.18
N LEU A 262 -14.13 12.22 10.35
CA LEU A 262 -13.56 13.50 9.89
C LEU A 262 -12.87 13.27 8.55
N VAL A 263 -13.12 14.15 7.58
CA VAL A 263 -12.48 14.14 6.27
C VAL A 263 -11.59 15.37 6.13
N ARG A 264 -10.29 15.17 5.94
CA ARG A 264 -9.29 16.22 5.74
C ARG A 264 -8.76 16.20 4.32
N LEU A 265 -8.56 17.40 3.77
CA LEU A 265 -7.98 17.64 2.46
C LEU A 265 -6.52 18.05 2.59
N GLY A 266 -5.61 17.22 2.07
CA GLY A 266 -4.17 17.45 2.11
C GLY A 266 -3.64 17.80 3.50
N PRO A 267 -2.81 18.85 3.63
CA PRO A 267 -2.24 19.27 4.91
C PRO A 267 -3.13 20.26 5.69
N ALA A 268 -4.41 20.43 5.34
CA ALA A 268 -5.29 21.39 6.00
C ALA A 268 -5.40 21.14 7.52
N ALA A 269 -5.41 22.22 8.30
CA ALA A 269 -5.64 22.14 9.75
C ALA A 269 -7.10 21.73 10.05
N ASP A 270 -8.02 22.14 9.18
CA ASP A 270 -9.44 21.88 9.30
C ASP A 270 -9.84 20.55 8.68
N ALA A 271 -11.01 20.06 9.09
CA ALA A 271 -11.66 18.90 8.50
C ALA A 271 -13.16 19.15 8.36
N VAL A 272 -13.85 18.21 7.73
CA VAL A 272 -15.31 18.17 7.71
C VAL A 272 -15.79 16.88 8.36
N GLU A 273 -16.64 16.99 9.37
CA GLU A 273 -17.30 15.86 10.00
C GLU A 273 -18.51 15.42 9.18
N VAL A 274 -18.62 14.11 8.96
CA VAL A 274 -19.72 13.44 8.25
C VAL A 274 -20.17 12.19 9.02
N ALA A 275 -21.33 11.65 8.65
CA ALA A 275 -21.70 10.31 9.08
C ALA A 275 -20.71 9.27 8.54
N GLY A 276 -20.36 8.26 9.33
CA GLY A 276 -19.39 7.24 8.92
C GLY A 276 -19.83 6.44 7.69
N THR A 277 -21.15 6.30 7.48
CA THR A 277 -21.73 5.69 6.27
C THR A 277 -21.49 6.52 5.01
N ASP A 278 -21.31 7.84 5.16
CA ASP A 278 -21.07 8.76 4.05
C ASP A 278 -19.57 8.96 3.78
N ALA A 279 -18.70 8.51 4.67
CA ALA A 279 -17.25 8.70 4.57
C ALA A 279 -16.64 8.24 3.24
N PRO A 280 -17.02 7.10 2.63
CA PRO A 280 -16.54 6.72 1.30
C PRO A 280 -16.96 7.70 0.20
N ARG A 281 -18.22 8.16 0.22
CA ARG A 281 -18.75 9.12 -0.76
C ARG A 281 -18.12 10.49 -0.60
N ALA A 282 -17.90 10.91 0.64
CA ALA A 282 -17.19 12.15 0.96
C ALA A 282 -15.73 12.12 0.45
N ALA A 283 -15.03 11.00 0.62
CA ALA A 283 -13.68 10.83 0.10
C ALA A 283 -13.62 10.86 -1.44
N LEU A 284 -14.61 10.28 -2.13
CA LEU A 284 -14.73 10.41 -3.59
C LEU A 284 -14.92 11.88 -4.00
N LEU A 285 -15.86 12.59 -3.36
CA LEU A 285 -16.15 13.99 -3.67
C LEU A 285 -14.95 14.92 -3.39
N ALA A 286 -14.14 14.61 -2.37
CA ALA A 286 -12.89 15.31 -2.11
C ALA A 286 -11.89 15.18 -3.27
N ALA A 287 -11.83 14.00 -3.90
CA ALA A 287 -10.96 13.79 -5.06
C ALA A 287 -11.50 14.48 -6.32
N GLU A 288 -12.81 14.54 -6.51
CA GLU A 288 -13.44 15.33 -7.57
C GLU A 288 -13.18 16.83 -7.38
N TYR A 289 -13.32 17.33 -6.15
CA TYR A 289 -12.99 18.72 -5.82
C TYR A 289 -11.53 19.06 -6.12
N PHE A 290 -10.59 18.17 -5.79
CA PHE A 290 -9.19 18.32 -6.19
C PHE A 290 -9.01 18.45 -7.71
N LEU A 291 -9.68 17.59 -8.49
CA LEU A 291 -9.57 17.64 -9.95
C LEU A 291 -10.17 18.93 -10.52
N ASP A 292 -11.30 19.38 -9.99
CA ASP A 292 -11.92 20.64 -10.39
C ASP A 292 -11.00 21.84 -10.08
N ALA A 293 -10.36 21.84 -8.92
CA ALA A 293 -9.40 22.88 -8.55
C ALA A 293 -8.14 22.85 -9.44
N ALA A 294 -7.63 21.66 -9.77
CA ALA A 294 -6.49 21.49 -10.67
C ALA A 294 -6.81 22.00 -12.09
N ASP A 295 -8.01 21.70 -12.60
CA ASP A 295 -8.52 22.16 -13.90
C ASP A 295 -8.72 23.68 -13.91
N ALA A 296 -9.33 24.25 -12.87
CA ALA A 296 -9.51 25.69 -12.72
C ALA A 296 -8.18 26.44 -12.67
N ALA A 297 -7.18 25.86 -11.99
CA ALA A 297 -5.81 26.38 -11.96
C ALA A 297 -5.06 26.17 -13.29
N GLY A 298 -5.61 25.35 -14.21
CA GLY A 298 -4.97 24.87 -15.44
C GLY A 298 -3.67 24.11 -15.19
N THR A 299 -3.51 23.50 -14.02
CA THR A 299 -2.28 22.80 -13.60
C THR A 299 -2.36 21.32 -13.92
N ARG A 300 -1.22 20.64 -13.83
CA ARG A 300 -1.16 19.16 -13.82
C ARG A 300 -0.71 18.66 -12.45
N ALA A 301 -1.25 19.26 -11.40
CA ALA A 301 -0.98 18.85 -10.03
C ALA A 301 -1.34 17.35 -9.85
N TRP A 302 -0.46 16.58 -9.21
CA TRP A 302 -0.72 15.16 -8.91
C TRP A 302 -1.14 14.94 -7.46
N ARG A 303 -1.04 15.97 -6.62
CA ARG A 303 -1.26 15.95 -5.18
C ARG A 303 -1.91 17.27 -4.76
N VAL A 304 -2.71 17.26 -3.70
CA VAL A 304 -3.38 18.47 -3.18
C VAL A 304 -2.37 19.56 -2.82
N ARG A 305 -1.25 19.18 -2.21
CA ARG A 305 -0.15 20.11 -1.85
C ARG A 305 0.57 20.76 -3.04
N GLU A 306 0.32 20.30 -4.26
CA GLU A 306 0.89 20.86 -5.49
C GLU A 306 -0.02 21.94 -6.11
N LEU A 307 -1.22 22.15 -5.56
CA LEU A 307 -2.12 23.21 -6.01
C LEU A 307 -1.56 24.60 -5.63
N PRO A 308 -1.71 25.61 -6.50
CA PRO A 308 -1.46 27.00 -6.14
C PRO A 308 -2.32 27.47 -4.97
N ALA A 309 -1.84 28.45 -4.21
CA ALA A 309 -2.51 28.92 -3.00
C ALA A 309 -3.93 29.47 -3.28
N GLU A 310 -4.12 30.14 -4.42
CA GLU A 310 -5.40 30.66 -4.89
C GLU A 310 -6.43 29.58 -5.25
N HIS A 311 -5.97 28.34 -5.44
CA HIS A 311 -6.79 27.16 -5.71
C HIS A 311 -6.66 26.10 -4.61
N ALA A 312 -6.19 26.50 -3.41
CA ALA A 312 -6.16 25.62 -2.26
C ALA A 312 -7.58 25.16 -1.91
N LEU A 313 -7.72 23.88 -1.54
CA LEU A 313 -9.02 23.32 -1.19
C LEU A 313 -9.47 23.84 0.17
N ASP A 314 -10.70 24.36 0.24
CA ASP A 314 -11.29 24.90 1.46
C ASP A 314 -12.28 23.90 2.09
N ALA A 315 -12.21 23.76 3.42
CA ALA A 315 -13.09 22.86 4.16
C ALA A 315 -14.55 23.34 4.18
N GLY A 316 -14.79 24.66 4.14
CA GLY A 316 -16.13 25.24 4.04
C GLY A 316 -16.78 24.99 2.69
N GLU A 317 -16.04 25.22 1.59
CA GLU A 317 -16.50 24.89 0.23
C GLU A 317 -16.76 23.39 0.12
N PHE A 318 -15.87 22.56 0.66
CA PHE A 318 -16.05 21.12 0.67
C PHE A 318 -17.29 20.68 1.45
N ALA A 319 -17.56 21.25 2.63
CA ALA A 319 -18.80 21.01 3.37
C ALA A 319 -20.04 21.42 2.56
N GLY A 320 -19.99 22.54 1.84
CA GLY A 320 -21.05 22.96 0.91
C GLY A 320 -21.29 21.98 -0.23
N ARG A 321 -20.21 21.45 -0.84
CA ARG A 321 -20.29 20.40 -1.87
C ARG A 321 -20.92 19.12 -1.32
N LEU A 322 -20.55 18.71 -0.11
CA LEU A 322 -21.14 17.55 0.56
C LEU A 322 -22.64 17.75 0.83
N ALA A 323 -23.03 18.93 1.33
CA ALA A 323 -24.42 19.27 1.55
C ALA A 323 -25.24 19.27 0.26
N ALA A 324 -24.70 19.80 -0.83
CA ALA A 324 -25.33 19.76 -2.16
C ALA A 324 -25.50 18.31 -2.68
N ALA A 325 -24.62 17.39 -2.28
CA ALA A 325 -24.72 15.96 -2.56
C ALA A 325 -25.62 15.19 -1.57
N GLY A 326 -26.32 15.89 -0.66
CA GLY A 326 -27.27 15.30 0.29
C GLY A 326 -26.62 14.69 1.53
N MET A 327 -25.35 15.00 1.83
CA MET A 327 -24.64 14.53 3.02
C MET A 327 -24.61 15.62 4.09
N ALA A 328 -25.02 15.29 5.32
CA ALA A 328 -24.85 16.19 6.46
C ALA A 328 -23.35 16.34 6.76
N ALA A 329 -22.88 17.59 6.72
CA ALA A 329 -21.47 17.93 6.81
C ALA A 329 -21.26 19.17 7.68
N GLU A 330 -20.33 19.09 8.63
CA GLU A 330 -19.99 20.21 9.52
C GLU A 330 -18.48 20.46 9.48
N ARG A 331 -18.07 21.71 9.25
CA ARG A 331 -16.65 22.08 9.30
C ARG A 331 -16.16 22.07 10.74
N VAL A 332 -15.04 21.39 10.99
CA VAL A 332 -14.35 21.36 12.28
C VAL A 332 -12.99 22.03 12.11
N ALA A 333 -12.77 23.11 12.87
CA ALA A 333 -11.53 23.86 12.84
C ALA A 333 -10.44 23.19 13.70
N GLU A 334 -9.18 23.34 13.30
CA GLU A 334 -7.98 22.98 14.08
C GLU A 334 -8.04 21.56 14.71
N VAL A 335 -8.21 20.54 13.87
CA VAL A 335 -8.29 19.16 14.34
C VAL A 335 -6.90 18.69 14.81
N ALA A 336 -6.81 18.20 16.04
CA ALA A 336 -5.63 17.49 16.53
C ALA A 336 -5.58 16.08 15.91
N TRP A 337 -4.64 15.88 14.98
CA TRP A 337 -4.47 14.60 14.29
C TRP A 337 -3.64 13.63 15.11
N PRO A 338 -4.11 12.39 15.37
CA PRO A 338 -3.29 11.38 15.97
C PRO A 338 -2.22 11.01 14.93
N TYR A 339 -0.94 11.20 15.27
CA TYR A 339 0.16 10.68 14.48
C TYR A 339 0.87 9.64 15.34
N ALA A 340 0.93 8.40 14.85
CA ALA A 340 1.55 7.30 15.56
C ALA A 340 2.61 6.61 14.72
N ALA A 341 3.57 5.99 15.41
CA ALA A 341 4.52 5.11 14.76
C ALA A 341 3.82 3.86 14.20
N PRO A 342 4.37 3.24 13.16
CA PRO A 342 3.89 1.96 12.64
C PRO A 342 3.86 0.85 13.70
N PRO A 343 2.99 -0.16 13.53
CA PRO A 343 2.98 -1.31 14.43
C PRO A 343 4.29 -2.11 14.32
N LEU A 344 4.82 -2.51 15.48
CA LEU A 344 6.04 -3.33 15.57
C LEU A 344 5.75 -4.81 15.25
N PRO A 345 6.76 -5.57 14.81
CA PRO A 345 6.62 -7.01 14.57
C PRO A 345 6.31 -7.77 15.86
N GLY A 346 5.50 -8.82 15.75
CA GLY A 346 5.00 -9.61 16.86
C GLY A 346 3.48 -9.56 17.00
N PHE A 347 2.97 -10.26 18.02
CA PHE A 347 1.56 -10.29 18.34
C PHE A 347 1.15 -8.96 18.99
N ALA A 348 0.16 -8.28 18.40
CA ALA A 348 -0.38 -7.08 19.01
C ALA A 348 -1.04 -7.44 20.35
N GLY A 349 -0.72 -6.68 21.41
CA GLY A 349 -1.14 -6.98 22.79
C GLY A 349 -0.11 -7.73 23.63
N ALA A 350 0.99 -8.22 23.02
CA ALA A 350 2.17 -8.68 23.75
C ALA A 350 3.03 -7.47 24.13
N GLY A 351 2.73 -6.84 25.28
CA GLY A 351 3.60 -5.86 25.91
C GLY A 351 3.80 -4.54 25.14
N ALA A 352 2.82 -3.65 25.21
CA ALA A 352 3.05 -2.21 25.06
C ALA A 352 3.05 -1.56 26.45
N GLY A 353 3.94 -2.04 27.33
CA GLY A 353 4.56 -1.20 28.34
C GLY A 353 5.88 -0.74 27.76
N ALA A 354 5.88 0.37 27.03
CA ALA A 354 7.10 1.03 26.58
C ALA A 354 6.85 2.53 26.39
N GLY A 355 7.22 3.30 27.43
CA GLY A 355 7.82 4.63 27.30
C GLY A 355 6.96 5.71 26.66
N ALA A 356 5.92 6.16 27.36
CA ALA A 356 5.70 7.60 27.41
C ALA A 356 6.90 8.19 28.16
N GLY A 357 7.64 9.10 27.53
CA GLY A 357 8.61 9.91 28.26
C GLY A 357 7.88 10.65 29.39
N GLU A 358 8.19 10.29 30.63
CA GLU A 358 7.71 10.98 31.82
C GLU A 358 8.34 12.37 31.91
N GLY A 359 7.52 13.40 31.75
CA GLY A 359 7.67 14.65 32.48
C GLY A 359 6.97 14.49 33.83
N VAL A 360 7.71 14.73 34.91
CA VAL A 360 7.34 14.52 36.32
C VAL A 360 6.18 15.43 36.76
N GLY A 361 5.22 14.85 37.50
CA GLY A 361 4.18 15.58 38.26
C GLY A 361 3.28 14.64 39.08
N ALA A 362 3.52 14.58 40.39
CA ALA A 362 3.03 13.61 41.38
C ALA A 362 1.51 13.58 41.66
N GLY A 363 0.99 12.40 42.08
CA GLY A 363 -0.26 12.30 42.87
C GLY A 363 -1.03 10.96 42.90
N ALA A 364 -0.59 10.01 43.75
CA ALA A 364 -1.35 9.02 44.55
C ALA A 364 -2.25 7.91 43.93
N ASP A 365 -1.81 6.66 44.18
CA ASP A 365 -2.49 5.41 44.62
C ASP A 365 -3.87 4.98 44.08
N ALA A 366 -3.93 3.80 43.47
CA ALA A 366 -4.33 2.54 44.13
C ALA A 366 -4.34 1.36 43.13
N GLY A 367 -3.87 0.20 43.61
CA GLY A 367 -3.45 -0.93 42.77
C GLY A 367 -4.55 -1.83 42.21
N THR A 368 -4.13 -2.67 41.27
CA THR A 368 -4.49 -4.09 41.20
C THR A 368 -3.50 -4.75 40.25
N GLY A 369 -2.63 -5.59 40.81
CA GLY A 369 -1.75 -6.45 40.03
C GLY A 369 -2.57 -7.42 39.20
N VAL A 370 -2.29 -7.49 37.90
CA VAL A 370 -2.74 -8.59 37.05
C VAL A 370 -1.50 -9.30 36.54
N ALA A 371 -1.49 -10.59 36.84
CA ALA A 371 -0.44 -11.55 36.57
C ALA A 371 0.12 -11.49 35.14
N SER A 372 1.41 -11.84 35.02
CA SER A 372 2.07 -12.24 33.78
C SER A 372 1.25 -13.32 33.07
N GLY A 373 0.33 -12.89 32.22
CA GLY A 373 -0.37 -13.73 31.26
C GLY A 373 0.46 -13.83 29.98
N SER A 374 0.57 -15.04 29.46
CA SER A 374 1.20 -15.33 28.16
C SER A 374 0.75 -14.32 27.11
N ALA A 375 1.71 -13.71 26.42
CA ALA A 375 1.50 -12.91 25.21
C ALA A 375 0.38 -13.50 24.32
N GLY A 376 -0.67 -12.73 24.07
CA GLY A 376 -2.01 -13.21 23.77
C GLY A 376 -2.16 -13.98 22.46
N ALA A 377 -2.31 -15.30 22.58
CA ALA A 377 -2.86 -16.14 21.52
C ALA A 377 -4.19 -15.56 20.99
N GLY A 378 -4.34 -15.52 19.67
CA GLY A 378 -5.55 -15.05 19.00
C GLY A 378 -5.58 -13.57 18.60
N GLY A 379 -4.55 -12.77 18.91
CA GLY A 379 -4.40 -11.39 18.41
C GLY A 379 -3.84 -11.31 16.97
N PRO A 380 -3.82 -10.12 16.34
CA PRO A 380 -3.16 -9.96 15.04
C PRO A 380 -1.63 -10.11 15.17
N LEU A 381 -1.03 -10.82 14.22
CA LEU A 381 0.41 -11.01 14.11
C LEU A 381 0.99 -10.07 13.06
N CYS A 382 1.84 -9.13 13.48
CA CYS A 382 2.60 -8.26 12.61
C CYS A 382 3.90 -8.94 12.18
N VAL A 383 4.08 -9.16 10.88
CA VAL A 383 5.26 -9.82 10.31
C VAL A 383 6.03 -8.82 9.47
N LEU A 384 7.23 -8.43 9.89
CA LEU A 384 8.09 -7.55 9.11
C LEU A 384 8.81 -8.34 8.01
N VAL A 385 8.82 -7.74 6.82
CA VAL A 385 9.55 -8.21 5.65
C VAL A 385 10.83 -7.40 5.53
N PRO A 386 12.02 -8.02 5.72
CA PRO A 386 13.29 -7.33 5.52
C PRO A 386 13.35 -6.61 4.18
N LEU A 387 13.64 -5.30 4.21
CA LEU A 387 13.68 -4.40 3.04
C LEU A 387 12.40 -4.35 2.20
N GLY A 388 11.29 -4.90 2.70
CA GLY A 388 10.04 -5.05 1.96
C GLY A 388 10.11 -6.01 0.78
N ARG A 389 11.08 -6.95 0.73
CA ARG A 389 11.22 -7.89 -0.38
C ARG A 389 10.83 -9.31 0.06
N LEU A 390 9.81 -9.87 -0.58
CA LEU A 390 9.34 -11.23 -0.39
C LEU A 390 9.83 -12.12 -1.52
N THR A 391 10.25 -13.34 -1.20
CA THR A 391 10.29 -14.42 -2.19
C THR A 391 8.89 -14.99 -2.40
N SER A 392 8.64 -15.64 -3.54
CA SER A 392 7.40 -16.37 -3.78
C SER A 392 7.13 -17.43 -2.69
N GLY A 393 8.18 -18.11 -2.22
CA GLY A 393 8.09 -19.05 -1.09
C GLY A 393 7.65 -18.40 0.23
N GLN A 394 8.18 -17.22 0.56
CA GLN A 394 7.75 -16.47 1.75
C GLN A 394 6.29 -16.00 1.64
N LEU A 395 5.86 -15.56 0.47
CA LEU A 395 4.47 -15.16 0.25
C LEU A 395 3.49 -16.34 0.39
N ARG A 396 3.87 -17.53 -0.10
CA ARG A 396 3.10 -18.78 0.14
C ARG A 396 3.06 -19.12 1.63
N ALA A 397 4.18 -19.02 2.34
CA ALA A 397 4.23 -19.28 3.77
C ALA A 397 3.33 -18.33 4.58
N LEU A 398 3.27 -17.05 4.20
CA LEU A 398 2.34 -16.07 4.76
C LEU A 398 0.88 -16.43 4.47
N ALA A 399 0.57 -16.87 3.25
CA ALA A 399 -0.78 -17.31 2.88
C ALA A 399 -1.22 -18.53 3.69
N ASP A 400 -0.34 -19.52 3.85
CA ASP A 400 -0.61 -20.70 4.67
C ASP A 400 -0.75 -20.35 6.14
N ALA A 401 0.05 -19.41 6.64
CA ALA A 401 -0.10 -18.86 7.99
C ALA A 401 -1.46 -18.18 8.19
N ALA A 402 -1.90 -17.35 7.25
CA ALA A 402 -3.21 -16.69 7.31
C ALA A 402 -4.37 -17.72 7.39
N VAL A 403 -4.28 -18.81 6.60
CA VAL A 403 -5.25 -19.91 6.63
C VAL A 403 -5.22 -20.64 7.97
N ARG A 404 -4.02 -20.97 8.49
CA ARG A 404 -3.89 -21.64 9.81
C ARG A 404 -4.42 -20.78 10.96
N ARG A 405 -4.33 -19.45 10.85
CA ARG A 405 -4.90 -18.49 11.81
C ARG A 405 -6.41 -18.31 11.66
N GLY A 406 -7.02 -18.84 10.60
CA GLY A 406 -8.46 -18.86 10.37
C GLY A 406 -9.05 -17.63 9.69
N SER A 407 -8.27 -16.59 9.37
CA SER A 407 -8.76 -15.44 8.59
C SER A 407 -8.61 -15.66 7.09
N ALA A 408 -7.56 -16.36 6.66
CA ALA A 408 -7.13 -16.45 5.26
C ALA A 408 -6.88 -15.08 4.59
N GLU A 409 -6.76 -14.01 5.38
CA GLU A 409 -6.50 -12.64 4.93
C GLU A 409 -5.07 -12.21 5.29
N LEU A 410 -4.44 -11.48 4.36
CA LEU A 410 -3.13 -10.86 4.54
C LEU A 410 -3.28 -9.37 4.29
N LEU A 411 -2.84 -8.56 5.25
CA LEU A 411 -2.85 -7.11 5.11
C LEU A 411 -1.44 -6.60 4.84
N MET A 412 -1.19 -6.22 3.59
CA MET A 412 0.04 -5.55 3.16
C MET A 412 0.07 -4.14 3.73
N THR A 413 1.14 -3.79 4.45
CA THR A 413 1.23 -2.47 5.08
C THR A 413 2.15 -1.52 4.31
N PRO A 414 1.95 -0.20 4.43
CA PRO A 414 2.89 0.83 3.98
C PRO A 414 4.28 0.77 4.62
N TRP A 415 4.46 -0.06 5.65
CA TRP A 415 5.68 -0.09 6.48
C TRP A 415 6.51 -1.36 6.28
N ARG A 416 6.27 -2.07 5.17
CA ARG A 416 6.99 -3.31 4.78
C ARG A 416 6.72 -4.45 5.75
N SER A 417 5.52 -4.48 6.31
CA SER A 417 5.03 -5.59 7.10
C SER A 417 3.78 -6.18 6.46
N VAL A 418 3.45 -7.38 6.91
CA VAL A 418 2.20 -8.06 6.62
C VAL A 418 1.53 -8.35 7.95
N VAL A 419 0.26 -7.95 8.10
CA VAL A 419 -0.54 -8.26 9.29
C VAL A 419 -1.41 -9.46 8.99
N LEU A 420 -1.36 -10.46 9.87
CA LEU A 420 -2.18 -11.66 9.83
C LEU A 420 -3.18 -11.63 11.00
N HIS A 421 -4.45 -11.40 10.70
CA HIS A 421 -5.51 -11.48 11.70
C HIS A 421 -5.84 -12.93 12.03
N ALA A 422 -6.32 -13.16 13.25
CA ALA A 422 -6.93 -14.43 13.61
C ALA A 422 -8.41 -14.43 13.19
N GLY A 423 -8.94 -15.61 12.86
CA GLY A 423 -10.33 -15.77 12.46
C GLY A 423 -11.33 -15.48 13.60
N PRO A 424 -12.60 -15.17 13.28
CA PRO A 424 -13.65 -14.96 14.28
C PRO A 424 -13.84 -16.26 15.09
N GLY A 425 -13.33 -16.28 16.32
CA GLY A 425 -13.32 -17.46 17.21
C GLY A 425 -12.03 -17.67 18.00
N SER A 426 -10.96 -16.91 17.72
CA SER A 426 -9.69 -16.96 18.47
C SER A 426 -9.66 -16.10 19.74
N GLY A 427 -10.56 -15.13 19.86
CA GLY A 427 -10.70 -14.29 21.04
C GLY A 427 -11.60 -14.99 22.06
N ARG A 428 -11.18 -15.00 23.34
CA ARG A 428 -12.08 -15.37 24.45
C ARG A 428 -13.36 -14.53 24.37
N GLU A 429 -14.48 -15.15 24.01
CA GLU A 429 -15.80 -14.58 24.22
C GLU A 429 -16.05 -14.50 25.74
N SER A 430 -16.04 -13.28 26.28
CA SER A 430 -16.89 -12.96 27.42
C SER A 430 -18.32 -12.91 26.88
N GLY A 431 -19.19 -13.82 27.32
CA GLY A 431 -20.53 -14.08 26.81
C GLY A 431 -21.53 -12.90 26.79
N PRO A 432 -22.81 -13.15 26.43
CA PRO A 432 -23.41 -12.52 25.25
C PRO A 432 -24.31 -11.32 25.57
N ALA A 433 -24.42 -10.40 24.60
CA ALA A 433 -25.64 -9.61 24.41
C ALA A 433 -26.33 -10.12 23.14
N SER A 434 -27.43 -10.84 23.35
CA SER A 434 -28.34 -11.35 22.32
C SER A 434 -28.84 -10.25 21.37
N ALA A 435 -28.85 -10.54 20.07
CA ALA A 435 -29.68 -9.84 19.09
C ALA A 435 -30.98 -10.63 18.85
N PRO A 436 -32.13 -9.98 18.58
CA PRO A 436 -33.42 -10.65 18.47
C PRO A 436 -33.57 -11.35 17.12
N ALA A 437 -34.11 -12.57 17.16
CA ALA A 437 -34.52 -13.34 16.00
C ALA A 437 -35.89 -12.84 15.51
N PHE A 438 -36.00 -12.54 14.22
CA PHE A 438 -37.28 -12.47 13.53
C PHE A 438 -37.80 -13.90 13.30
N ALA A 439 -38.95 -14.21 13.89
CA ALA A 439 -39.64 -15.48 13.71
C ALA A 439 -40.64 -15.38 12.55
N THR A 440 -40.61 -16.36 11.63
CA THR A 440 -41.80 -16.76 10.85
C THR A 440 -41.83 -18.29 10.66
N GLY A 441 -42.90 -18.89 11.20
CA GLY A 441 -43.68 -20.01 10.66
C GLY A 441 -43.04 -21.32 10.16
N SER A 442 -43.01 -22.30 11.07
CA SER A 442 -43.36 -23.74 11.00
C SER A 442 -43.66 -24.49 9.68
N GLY A 443 -43.03 -25.66 9.54
CA GLY A 443 -43.54 -26.86 8.83
C GLY A 443 -42.58 -28.07 9.02
N PRO A 444 -43.04 -29.29 9.39
CA PRO A 444 -42.14 -30.39 9.75
C PRO A 444 -41.80 -31.28 8.55
N GLY A 445 -40.52 -31.59 8.36
CA GLY A 445 -40.04 -32.56 7.37
C GLY A 445 -38.81 -33.30 7.89
N SER A 446 -38.99 -34.54 8.30
CA SER A 446 -37.92 -35.45 8.76
C SER A 446 -37.03 -35.92 7.61
N GLY A 447 -35.72 -35.74 7.73
CA GLY A 447 -34.72 -36.31 6.83
C GLY A 447 -33.35 -36.40 7.52
N ARG A 448 -32.81 -37.61 7.61
CA ARG A 448 -31.51 -37.93 8.23
C ARG A 448 -30.37 -37.76 7.22
N GLY A 449 -29.30 -37.07 7.65
CA GLY A 449 -27.90 -37.19 7.21
C GLY A 449 -27.45 -36.34 6.01
N PRO A 450 -26.12 -36.08 5.82
CA PRO A 450 -24.97 -36.60 6.56
C PRO A 450 -24.05 -35.54 7.21
N ALA A 451 -23.14 -36.05 8.05
CA ALA A 451 -21.92 -35.50 8.63
C ALA A 451 -21.59 -34.01 8.41
N SER A 452 -21.57 -33.27 9.52
CA SER A 452 -20.94 -31.97 9.69
C SER A 452 -19.50 -31.97 9.18
N GLY A 453 -19.26 -31.28 8.07
CA GLY A 453 -17.93 -30.82 7.70
C GLY A 453 -17.39 -29.95 8.83
N SER A 454 -16.24 -30.32 9.38
CA SER A 454 -15.53 -29.49 10.35
C SER A 454 -15.18 -28.16 9.70
N GLY A 455 -15.93 -27.11 10.03
CA GLY A 455 -15.55 -25.73 9.73
C GLY A 455 -14.16 -25.41 10.30
N PRO A 456 -13.54 -24.30 9.85
CA PRO A 456 -12.20 -23.91 10.30
C PRO A 456 -12.18 -23.84 11.83
N ARG A 457 -11.38 -24.73 12.44
CA ARG A 457 -11.18 -24.74 13.89
C ARG A 457 -10.42 -23.46 14.25
N PRO A 458 -10.78 -22.79 15.36
CA PRO A 458 -10.02 -21.63 15.82
C PRO A 458 -8.56 -22.04 16.08
N GLY A 459 -7.62 -21.18 15.70
CA GLY A 459 -6.19 -21.40 15.96
C GLY A 459 -5.97 -21.55 17.46
N ARG A 460 -5.45 -22.70 17.90
CA ARG A 460 -5.09 -22.88 19.31
C ARG A 460 -3.86 -22.02 19.60
N PRO A 461 -3.63 -21.59 20.85
CA PRO A 461 -2.40 -20.90 21.26
C PRO A 461 -1.09 -21.58 20.81
N GLY A 462 -1.07 -22.92 20.76
CA GLY A 462 0.07 -23.68 20.21
C GLY A 462 0.25 -23.55 18.70
N ASP A 463 -0.83 -23.32 17.95
CA ASP A 463 -0.79 -23.09 16.50
C ASP A 463 -0.22 -21.70 16.18
N ASP A 464 -0.52 -20.69 17.02
CA ASP A 464 -0.02 -19.32 16.87
C ASP A 464 1.51 -19.24 17.01
N ALA A 465 2.08 -19.91 18.02
CA ALA A 465 3.53 -20.00 18.19
C ALA A 465 4.18 -20.77 17.03
N ALA A 466 3.62 -21.92 16.63
CA ALA A 466 4.14 -22.70 15.51
C ALA A 466 4.07 -21.93 14.17
N VAL A 467 3.03 -21.11 13.98
CA VAL A 467 2.91 -20.20 12.83
C VAL A 467 4.04 -19.17 12.85
N ALA A 468 4.25 -18.48 13.97
CA ALA A 468 5.31 -17.49 14.10
C ALA A 468 6.70 -18.11 13.84
N ASP A 469 6.97 -19.27 14.43
CA ASP A 469 8.23 -20.01 14.24
C ASP A 469 8.44 -20.44 12.78
N GLY A 470 7.39 -20.89 12.11
CA GLY A 470 7.43 -21.24 10.69
C GLY A 470 7.79 -20.05 9.80
N LEU A 471 7.21 -18.88 10.09
CA LEU A 471 7.54 -17.64 9.37
C LEU A 471 8.96 -17.16 9.68
N ALA A 472 9.40 -17.28 10.94
CA ALA A 472 10.77 -16.96 11.35
C ALA A 472 11.81 -17.82 10.59
N ARG A 473 11.56 -19.14 10.49
CA ARG A 473 12.39 -20.06 9.70
C ARG A 473 12.42 -19.72 8.21
N ALA A 474 11.37 -19.09 7.68
CA ALA A 474 11.33 -18.58 6.32
C ALA A 474 12.07 -17.23 6.14
N GLY A 475 12.71 -16.71 7.18
CA GLY A 475 13.47 -15.45 7.16
C GLY A 475 12.62 -14.19 7.36
N LEU A 476 11.37 -14.34 7.82
CA LEU A 476 10.50 -13.22 8.16
C LEU A 476 10.65 -12.83 9.63
N VAL A 477 10.47 -11.55 9.95
CA VAL A 477 10.67 -11.05 11.30
C VAL A 477 9.33 -11.01 12.04
N VAL A 478 9.20 -11.85 13.07
CA VAL A 478 7.97 -11.99 13.87
C VAL A 478 8.15 -11.56 15.33
N ALA A 479 9.31 -11.03 15.69
CA ALA A 479 9.62 -10.56 17.04
C ALA A 479 10.09 -9.10 17.05
N ALA A 480 9.83 -8.41 18.15
CA ALA A 480 10.31 -7.07 18.40
C ALA A 480 11.85 -7.02 18.50
N GLY A 481 12.46 -5.83 18.37
CA GLY A 481 13.91 -5.64 18.54
C GLY A 481 14.81 -6.14 17.39
N SER A 482 14.27 -6.50 16.22
CA SER A 482 15.08 -6.82 15.04
C SER A 482 15.72 -5.56 14.44
N ALA A 483 16.98 -5.66 14.00
CA ALA A 483 17.66 -4.57 13.29
C ALA A 483 16.91 -4.11 12.04
N TRP A 484 16.17 -5.02 11.39
CA TRP A 484 15.42 -4.74 10.18
C TRP A 484 14.27 -3.75 10.35
N GLN A 485 13.78 -3.53 11.58
CA GLN A 485 12.68 -2.61 11.85
C GLN A 485 13.02 -1.18 11.43
N SER A 486 14.28 -0.81 11.62
CA SER A 486 14.80 0.54 11.41
C SER A 486 15.66 0.66 10.15
N VAL A 487 15.72 -0.36 9.30
CA VAL A 487 16.52 -0.35 8.05
C VAL A 487 15.61 -0.35 6.84
N THR A 488 15.69 0.67 6.00
CA THR A 488 14.95 0.80 4.72
C THR A 488 15.93 0.95 3.55
N ALA A 489 15.50 0.57 2.34
CA ALA A 489 16.31 0.76 1.14
C ALA A 489 15.45 1.00 -0.10
N CYS A 490 15.96 1.78 -1.05
CA CYS A 490 15.40 1.83 -2.40
C CYS A 490 15.65 0.50 -3.16
N THR A 491 15.22 0.42 -4.42
CA THR A 491 15.42 -0.79 -5.24
C THR A 491 16.90 -1.15 -5.40
N GLY A 492 17.78 -0.16 -5.59
CA GLY A 492 19.20 -0.41 -5.84
C GLY A 492 19.48 -1.06 -7.19
N GLN A 493 20.74 -1.47 -7.40
CA GLN A 493 21.09 -2.45 -8.42
C GLN A 493 20.58 -3.84 -8.01
N PRO A 494 20.36 -4.76 -8.96
CA PRO A 494 20.39 -4.54 -10.41
C PRO A 494 19.14 -3.83 -10.96
N GLY A 495 18.10 -3.60 -10.15
CA GLY A 495 16.79 -3.16 -10.64
C GLY A 495 16.60 -1.67 -10.97
N CYS A 496 17.67 -0.88 -11.01
CA CYS A 496 17.63 0.56 -11.28
C CYS A 496 18.93 1.07 -11.89
N ALA A 497 18.88 1.58 -13.14
CA ALA A 497 20.02 2.15 -13.90
C ALA A 497 20.77 3.24 -13.18
N LYS A 498 20.05 3.97 -12.33
CA LYS A 498 20.58 5.14 -11.66
C LYS A 498 21.34 4.77 -10.41
N SER A 499 21.19 3.53 -9.95
CA SER A 499 21.84 3.07 -8.74
C SER A 499 23.31 2.78 -9.00
N LEU A 500 24.17 3.25 -8.11
CA LEU A 500 25.62 3.01 -8.15
C LEU A 500 26.04 1.75 -7.37
N ALA A 501 25.13 1.16 -6.59
CA ALA A 501 25.41 -0.03 -5.79
C ALA A 501 24.18 -0.93 -5.62
N ASP A 502 24.40 -2.19 -5.25
CA ASP A 502 23.36 -3.07 -4.71
C ASP A 502 23.15 -2.75 -3.22
N VAL A 503 22.45 -1.64 -2.98
CA VAL A 503 22.22 -1.15 -1.62
C VAL A 503 21.41 -2.11 -0.74
N ARG A 504 20.68 -3.06 -1.33
CA ARG A 504 19.90 -4.05 -0.58
C ARG A 504 20.81 -5.16 -0.07
N ALA A 505 21.71 -5.65 -0.92
CA ALA A 505 22.75 -6.60 -0.50
C ALA A 505 23.70 -5.97 0.53
N ASP A 506 24.16 -4.75 0.27
CA ASP A 506 25.05 -4.01 1.17
C ASP A 506 24.38 -3.73 2.53
N ALA A 507 23.09 -3.33 2.56
CA ALA A 507 22.33 -3.18 3.80
C ALA A 507 22.19 -4.50 4.56
N ALA A 508 21.96 -5.61 3.87
CA ALA A 508 21.80 -6.92 4.49
C ALA A 508 23.10 -7.43 5.14
N ALA A 509 24.24 -7.15 4.53
CA ALA A 509 25.54 -7.53 5.05
C ALA A 509 25.86 -6.86 6.41
N VAL A 510 25.34 -5.65 6.65
CA VAL A 510 25.70 -4.85 7.84
C VAL A 510 24.55 -4.61 8.82
N ALA A 511 23.30 -4.98 8.50
CA ALA A 511 22.12 -4.63 9.29
C ALA A 511 22.26 -4.97 10.78
N GLU A 512 22.74 -6.18 11.09
CA GLU A 512 22.93 -6.64 12.47
C GLU A 512 24.12 -5.99 13.18
N ALA A 513 25.24 -5.79 12.48
CA ALA A 513 26.44 -5.16 13.03
C ALA A 513 26.27 -3.65 13.25
N ALA A 514 25.41 -3.01 12.45
CA ALA A 514 25.14 -1.57 12.49
C ALA A 514 23.81 -1.23 13.18
N ARG A 515 23.47 -1.95 14.26
CA ARG A 515 22.31 -1.65 15.10
C ARG A 515 22.46 -0.29 15.78
N GLY A 516 21.38 0.47 15.82
CA GLY A 516 21.32 1.74 16.54
C GLY A 516 19.89 2.29 16.65
N PRO A 517 19.68 3.28 17.53
CA PRO A 517 18.37 3.86 17.81
C PRO A 517 17.81 4.64 16.62
N LEU A 518 18.67 5.33 15.86
CA LEU A 518 18.22 6.04 14.67
C LEU A 518 17.92 5.07 13.53
N PRO A 519 16.82 5.30 12.78
CA PRO A 519 16.52 4.52 11.59
C PRO A 519 17.37 4.98 10.40
N VAL A 520 17.59 4.08 9.46
CA VAL A 520 18.49 4.28 8.30
C VAL A 520 17.76 4.03 6.99
N HIS A 521 18.05 4.88 5.99
CA HIS A 521 17.59 4.71 4.62
C HIS A 521 18.76 4.60 3.63
N TRP A 522 18.78 3.49 2.90
CA TRP A 522 19.79 3.18 1.90
C TRP A 522 19.33 3.56 0.48
N SER A 523 20.10 4.44 -0.14
CA SER A 523 19.80 5.02 -1.46
C SER A 523 20.91 4.69 -2.45
N GLY A 524 20.53 4.19 -3.62
CA GLY A 524 21.48 3.89 -4.69
C GLY A 524 21.99 5.12 -5.45
N CYS A 525 21.33 6.27 -5.30
CA CYS A 525 21.69 7.55 -5.93
C CYS A 525 21.07 8.71 -5.14
N GLU A 526 21.38 9.96 -5.54
CA GLU A 526 20.91 11.16 -4.84
C GLU A 526 19.38 11.35 -4.86
N ARG A 527 18.62 10.56 -5.63
CA ARG A 527 17.16 10.65 -5.70
C ARG A 527 16.44 10.12 -4.47
N ARG A 528 17.11 9.30 -3.66
CA ARG A 528 16.59 8.76 -2.38
C ARG A 528 15.17 8.20 -2.49
N CYS A 529 14.95 7.39 -3.54
CA CYS A 529 13.63 6.87 -3.87
C CYS A 529 13.03 6.05 -2.71
N GLY A 530 11.87 6.46 -2.23
CA GLY A 530 11.18 5.76 -1.14
C GLY A 530 11.72 6.11 0.25
N HIS A 531 12.54 7.15 0.38
CA HIS A 531 12.94 7.68 1.68
C HIS A 531 11.69 8.04 2.51
N PRO A 532 11.55 7.52 3.74
CA PRO A 532 10.43 7.85 4.62
C PRO A 532 10.37 9.35 4.95
N GLN A 533 9.20 9.86 5.33
CA GLN A 533 9.06 11.23 5.80
C GLN A 533 9.48 11.31 7.29
N GLY A 534 9.95 12.48 7.74
CA GLY A 534 10.42 12.72 9.11
C GLY A 534 11.86 13.24 9.17
N THR A 535 12.25 13.79 10.31
CA THR A 535 13.51 14.53 10.48
C THR A 535 14.64 13.73 11.14
N ALA A 536 14.36 12.52 11.61
CA ALA A 536 15.33 11.67 12.32
C ALA A 536 15.67 10.40 11.54
N TRP A 537 16.64 10.52 10.62
CA TRP A 537 17.15 9.41 9.81
C TRP A 537 18.66 9.54 9.61
N VAL A 538 19.30 8.38 9.48
CA VAL A 538 20.60 8.27 8.83
C VAL A 538 20.38 7.96 7.36
N ASP A 539 20.79 8.85 6.47
CA ASP A 539 20.84 8.55 5.04
C ASP A 539 22.16 7.86 4.71
N VAL A 540 22.08 6.81 3.90
CA VAL A 540 23.24 6.12 3.32
C VAL A 540 23.07 6.19 1.81
N VAL A 541 23.85 7.04 1.14
CA VAL A 541 23.73 7.28 -0.31
C VAL A 541 24.96 6.72 -1.02
N ALA A 542 24.75 5.80 -1.97
CA ALA A 542 25.83 5.26 -2.79
C ALA A 542 26.44 6.36 -3.67
N THR A 543 27.77 6.36 -3.75
CA THR A 543 28.58 7.25 -4.57
C THR A 543 29.60 6.42 -5.36
N ALA A 544 30.34 7.06 -6.27
CA ALA A 544 31.41 6.39 -7.01
C ALA A 544 32.55 5.87 -6.11
N ALA A 545 32.70 6.43 -4.89
CA ALA A 545 33.79 6.10 -3.95
C ALA A 545 33.35 5.21 -2.78
N GLY A 546 32.07 4.80 -2.70
CA GLY A 546 31.51 4.08 -1.55
C GLY A 546 30.18 4.68 -1.13
N TYR A 547 30.03 5.04 0.15
CA TYR A 547 28.79 5.59 0.70
C TYR A 547 29.01 6.93 1.39
N ALA A 548 28.18 7.92 1.04
CA ALA A 548 28.02 9.14 1.81
C ALA A 548 26.96 8.92 2.89
N LEU A 549 27.29 9.26 4.13
CA LEU A 549 26.37 9.18 5.26
C LEU A 549 25.92 10.58 5.65
N SER A 550 24.65 10.76 6.00
CA SER A 550 24.20 11.99 6.68
C SER A 550 23.27 11.67 7.84
N VAL A 551 23.41 12.40 8.94
CA VAL A 551 22.55 12.29 10.13
C VAL A 551 21.84 13.62 10.30
N HIS A 552 20.50 13.62 10.31
CA HIS A 552 19.70 14.86 10.37
C HIS A 552 20.08 15.89 9.29
N GLY A 553 20.46 15.43 8.10
CA GLY A 553 20.91 16.28 6.98
C GLY A 553 22.33 16.81 7.10
N ARG A 554 23.06 16.54 8.19
CA ARG A 554 24.49 16.86 8.32
C ARG A 554 25.33 15.75 7.71
N GLU A 555 26.14 16.10 6.72
CA GLU A 555 27.00 15.14 6.01
C GLU A 555 28.15 14.65 6.89
N ARG A 556 28.53 13.38 6.67
CA ARG A 556 29.69 12.72 7.27
C ARG A 556 30.66 12.29 6.17
N PRO A 557 31.96 12.08 6.48
CA PRO A 557 32.93 11.61 5.49
C PRO A 557 32.45 10.34 4.80
N ALA A 558 32.70 10.25 3.49
CA ALA A 558 32.35 9.05 2.73
C ALA A 558 33.16 7.84 3.21
N VAL A 559 32.52 6.67 3.21
CA VAL A 559 33.09 5.44 3.76
C VAL A 559 33.05 4.35 2.70
N GLY A 560 34.19 3.66 2.53
CA GLY A 560 34.26 2.44 1.73
C GLY A 560 33.51 1.27 2.38
N ARG A 561 33.28 0.18 1.64
CA ARG A 561 32.52 -0.98 2.14
C ARG A 561 33.13 -1.61 3.41
N ASP A 562 34.46 -1.70 3.50
CA ASP A 562 35.15 -2.39 4.60
C ASP A 562 34.96 -1.72 5.98
N GLY A 563 34.69 -0.40 6.01
CA GLY A 563 34.45 0.36 7.24
C GLY A 563 32.98 0.69 7.50
N LEU A 564 32.08 0.28 6.61
CA LEU A 564 30.70 0.77 6.54
C LEU A 564 29.89 0.41 7.78
N ALA A 565 30.04 -0.81 8.32
CA ALA A 565 29.29 -1.26 9.48
C ALA A 565 29.59 -0.42 10.72
N ALA A 566 30.87 -0.15 11.00
CA ALA A 566 31.30 0.65 12.15
C ALA A 566 30.88 2.11 12.01
N ALA A 567 31.10 2.71 10.83
CA ALA A 567 30.70 4.10 10.59
C ALA A 567 29.18 4.29 10.65
N LEU A 568 28.41 3.32 10.16
CA LEU A 568 26.96 3.37 10.24
C LEU A 568 26.45 3.16 11.67
N ALA A 569 27.06 2.24 12.43
CA ALA A 569 26.72 2.08 13.85
C ALA A 569 26.91 3.42 14.58
N ASP A 570 28.07 4.04 14.45
CA ASP A 570 28.37 5.34 15.05
C ASP A 570 27.38 6.44 14.65
N ALA A 571 27.08 6.56 13.34
CA ALA A 571 26.08 7.49 12.82
C ALA A 571 24.68 7.29 13.42
N ARG A 572 24.31 6.04 13.69
CA ARG A 572 22.99 5.71 14.24
C ARG A 572 22.86 5.94 15.75
N HIS A 573 23.98 6.18 16.46
CA HIS A 573 24.04 6.56 17.87
C HIS A 573 24.38 8.05 18.08
N THR A 574 24.50 8.83 17.00
CA THR A 574 24.84 10.25 17.09
C THR A 574 23.62 11.08 17.52
N ASP A 575 23.57 11.50 18.78
CA ASP A 575 22.55 12.41 19.35
C ASP A 575 22.90 13.89 19.08
N ASP A 576 22.99 14.27 17.82
CA ASP A 576 23.34 15.65 17.41
C ASP A 576 22.26 16.70 17.78
N PHE A 577 21.09 16.25 18.25
CA PHE A 577 19.98 17.11 18.63
C PHE A 577 20.21 17.86 19.96
N ARG A 578 21.04 17.33 20.88
CA ARG A 578 21.30 18.00 22.19
C ARG A 578 22.38 19.06 22.12
N SER A 579 23.42 18.87 21.29
CA SER A 579 24.59 19.76 21.27
C SER A 579 24.31 21.18 20.74
N SER A 580 23.27 21.36 19.91
CA SER A 580 22.97 22.67 19.30
C SER A 580 22.23 23.61 20.27
N ALA A 581 21.44 23.05 21.19
CA ALA A 581 20.73 23.84 22.21
C ALA A 581 21.65 24.32 23.35
N GLU A 582 22.69 23.54 23.68
CA GLU A 582 23.71 23.91 24.67
C GLU A 582 24.75 24.90 24.09
N SER A 583 25.01 24.84 22.78
CA SER A 583 25.90 25.79 22.08
C SER A 583 25.32 27.19 21.94
N GLU A 584 23.99 27.35 21.80
CA GLU A 584 23.34 28.68 21.76
C GLU A 584 23.19 29.28 23.16
N SER A 585 23.15 28.47 24.21
CA SER A 585 23.11 28.98 25.59
C SER A 585 24.48 29.50 26.06
N ASP A 586 25.59 28.89 25.62
CA ASP A 586 26.94 29.38 25.90
C ASP A 586 27.37 30.58 25.03
N ALA A 587 26.75 30.79 23.86
CA ALA A 587 27.03 31.95 23.00
C ALA A 587 26.28 33.22 23.41
N VAL A 588 25.23 33.11 24.24
CA VAL A 588 24.48 34.24 24.81
C VAL A 588 25.07 34.69 26.17
N GLN A 589 26.06 33.97 26.71
CA GLN A 589 26.74 34.28 27.98
C GLN A 589 28.18 34.79 27.85
N LYS A 590 28.61 35.25 26.65
CA LYS A 590 29.90 35.95 26.47
C LYS A 590 29.76 37.36 25.94
#